data_AF-A0A917AC54-F1
#
_entry.id   AF-A0A917AC54-F1
#
_cell.length_a   1.000
_cell.length_b   1.000
_cell.length_c   1.000
_cell.angle_alpha   90.00
_cell.angle_beta   90.00
_cell.angle_gamma   90.00
#
_symmetry.space_group_name_H-M   'P 1'
#
loop_
_entity.id
_entity.type
_entity.pdbx_description
1 polymer ?
#
loop_
_entity_poly.entity_id
_entity_poly.type
_entity_poly.pdbx_seq_one_letter_code
_entity_poly.pdbx_strand_id
1 'polypeptide(L)'
;MSLPIITADQRLAETRGIKGVIFGPSGIGKTSLLWTLEASTTLFFDLEAGDLAIEGLHIDVVRPRTWKECRDFAVFIGGPNPALRPEQPYS
;
A
#
# COMPACT_ATOMS: atom_id res chain seq x y z
N MET A 1 6.22 22.60 24.26
CA MET A 1 5.74 21.90 23.06
C MET A 1 4.30 22.30 22.82
N SER A 2 3.95 22.78 21.63
CA SER A 2 2.56 23.03 21.26
C SER A 2 1.84 21.70 21.05
N LEU A 3 0.60 21.60 21.51
CA LEU A 3 -0.24 20.44 21.18
C LEU A 3 -0.39 20.37 19.64
N PRO A 4 -0.27 19.19 19.01
CA PRO A 4 -0.38 19.03 17.55
C PRO A 4 -1.85 19.12 17.10
N ILE A 5 -2.51 20.22 17.42
CA ILE A 5 -3.91 20.47 17.06
C ILE A 5 -3.92 21.10 15.67
N ILE A 6 -4.43 20.37 14.67
CA ILE A 6 -4.70 20.90 13.33
C ILE A 6 -6.14 21.46 13.26
N THR A 7 -6.32 22.54 12.52
CA THR A 7 -7.64 23.14 12.25
C THR A 7 -8.45 22.29 11.28
N ALA A 8 -9.77 22.56 11.20
CA ALA A 8 -10.64 21.90 10.24
C ALA A 8 -10.19 22.15 8.79
N ASP A 9 -9.79 23.38 8.47
CA ASP A 9 -9.32 23.75 7.13
C ASP A 9 -8.02 23.02 6.77
N GLN A 10 -7.09 22.90 7.71
CA GLN A 10 -5.87 22.11 7.51
C GLN A 10 -6.18 20.63 7.23
N ARG A 11 -7.05 20.00 8.04
CA ARG A 11 -7.47 18.60 7.85
C ARG A 11 -8.19 18.37 6.51
N LEU A 12 -8.95 19.36 6.03
CA LEU A 12 -9.69 19.28 4.76
C LEU A 12 -8.80 19.57 3.55
N ALA A 13 -7.73 20.34 3.72
CA ALA A 13 -6.75 20.62 2.68
C ALA A 13 -5.78 19.44 2.42
N GLU A 14 -5.72 18.45 3.32
CA GLU A 14 -4.93 17.23 3.11
C GLU A 14 -5.43 16.44 1.90
N THR A 15 -4.54 16.20 0.93
CA THR A 15 -4.82 15.32 -0.20
C THR A 15 -5.05 13.90 0.29
N ARG A 16 -6.25 13.37 0.09
CA ARG A 16 -6.62 12.00 0.47
C ARG A 16 -6.62 11.11 -0.76
N GLY A 17 -5.88 10.01 -0.69
CA GLY A 17 -6.00 8.93 -1.66
C GLY A 17 -7.34 8.21 -1.54
N ILE A 18 -7.83 7.68 -2.65
CA ILE A 18 -9.01 6.80 -2.67
C ILE A 18 -8.57 5.41 -2.22
N LYS A 19 -9.29 4.83 -1.25
CA LYS A 19 -9.11 3.43 -0.84
C LYS A 19 -10.25 2.63 -1.47
N GLY A 20 -9.92 1.77 -2.42
CA GLY A 20 -10.88 0.97 -3.17
C GLY A 20 -10.60 -0.52 -3.05
N VAL A 21 -11.64 -1.33 -3.27
CA VAL A 21 -11.54 -2.78 -3.40
C VAL A 21 -12.31 -3.22 -4.63
N ILE A 22 -11.70 -4.08 -5.45
CA ILE A 22 -12.28 -4.58 -6.70
C ILE A 22 -12.59 -6.06 -6.54
N PHE A 23 -13.86 -6.44 -6.74
CA PHE A 23 -14.34 -7.81 -6.64
C PHE A 23 -14.74 -8.36 -8.00
N GLY A 24 -14.66 -9.68 -8.14
CA GLY A 24 -15.17 -10.38 -9.32
C GLY A 24 -14.60 -11.80 -9.45
N PRO A 25 -15.22 -12.63 -10.31
CA PRO A 25 -14.78 -14.00 -10.58
C PRO A 25 -13.31 -14.12 -11.00
N SER A 26 -12.77 -15.34 -10.94
CA SER A 26 -11.44 -15.62 -11.49
C SER A 26 -11.40 -15.32 -13.00
N GLY A 27 -10.27 -14.80 -13.50
CA GLY A 27 -10.10 -14.49 -14.92
C GLY A 27 -10.83 -13.25 -15.45
N ILE A 28 -11.64 -12.54 -14.65
CA ILE A 28 -12.38 -11.34 -15.12
C ILE A 28 -11.49 -10.11 -15.40
N GLY A 29 -10.19 -10.17 -15.11
CA GLY A 29 -9.24 -9.08 -15.37
C GLY A 29 -8.96 -8.15 -14.20
N LYS A 30 -9.19 -8.58 -12.94
CA LYS A 30 -8.89 -7.76 -11.74
C LYS A 30 -7.43 -7.25 -11.73
N THR A 31 -6.46 -8.15 -11.88
CA THR A 31 -5.04 -7.80 -11.91
C THR A 31 -4.65 -7.06 -13.19
N SER A 32 -5.30 -7.38 -14.31
CA SER A 32 -5.08 -6.71 -15.59
C SER A 32 -5.48 -5.23 -15.60
N LEU A 33 -6.24 -4.76 -14.60
CA LEU A 33 -6.48 -3.32 -14.43
C LEU A 33 -5.20 -2.51 -14.19
N LEU A 34 -4.09 -3.12 -13.77
CA LEU A 34 -2.80 -2.44 -13.64
C LEU A 34 -2.31 -1.83 -14.97
N TRP A 35 -2.71 -2.41 -16.12
CA TRP A 35 -2.38 -1.87 -17.44
C TRP A 35 -3.00 -0.50 -17.74
N THR A 36 -4.02 -0.08 -16.98
CA THR A 36 -4.68 1.22 -17.16
C THR A 36 -4.06 2.33 -16.31
N LEU A 37 -3.10 1.98 -15.43
CA LEU A 37 -2.43 2.92 -14.54
C LEU A 37 -1.10 3.40 -15.14
N GLU A 38 -0.66 4.57 -14.70
CA GLU A 38 0.66 5.08 -15.06
C GLU A 38 1.74 4.36 -14.24
N ALA A 39 2.59 3.58 -14.91
CA ALA A 39 3.57 2.74 -14.24
C ALA A 39 4.63 3.54 -13.45
N SER A 40 5.03 4.73 -13.93
CA SER A 40 6.00 5.62 -13.26
C SER A 40 5.56 6.11 -11.88
N THR A 41 4.26 6.06 -11.58
CA THR A 41 3.69 6.53 -10.31
C THR A 41 2.96 5.42 -9.55
N THR A 42 3.01 4.17 -10.04
CA THR A 42 2.26 3.05 -9.47
C THR A 42 3.22 2.00 -8.93
N LEU A 43 3.03 1.61 -7.67
CA LEU A 43 3.71 0.47 -7.07
C LEU A 43 2.74 -0.71 -6.97
N PHE A 44 3.11 -1.85 -7.56
CA PHE A 44 2.35 -3.08 -7.41
C PHE A 44 2.83 -3.86 -6.17
N PHE A 45 1.91 -4.10 -5.23
CA PHE A 45 2.18 -4.91 -4.05
C PHE A 45 1.60 -6.31 -4.26
N ASP A 46 2.46 -7.27 -4.56
CA ASP A 46 2.07 -8.63 -4.94
C ASP A 46 2.10 -9.57 -3.73
N LEU A 47 0.90 -9.91 -3.22
CA LEU A 47 0.69 -10.80 -2.08
C LEU A 47 0.29 -12.23 -2.49
N GLU A 48 -0.23 -12.41 -3.70
CA GLU A 48 -0.90 -13.65 -4.13
C GLU A 48 -0.24 -14.28 -5.37
N ALA A 49 0.95 -13.81 -5.77
CA ALA A 49 1.70 -14.27 -6.94
C ALA A 49 0.89 -14.20 -8.24
N GLY A 50 0.17 -13.09 -8.43
CA GLY A 50 -0.75 -12.87 -9.56
C GLY A 50 -0.13 -12.22 -10.80
N ASP A 51 1.20 -12.17 -10.88
CA ASP A 51 1.94 -11.36 -11.84
C ASP A 51 1.84 -11.85 -13.29
N LEU A 52 1.43 -13.10 -13.53
CA LEU A 52 1.21 -13.62 -14.88
C LEU A 52 0.23 -12.76 -15.70
N ALA A 53 -0.78 -12.16 -15.04
CA ALA A 53 -1.76 -11.29 -15.70
C ALA A 53 -1.20 -9.93 -16.17
N ILE A 54 0.02 -9.59 -15.77
CA ILE A 54 0.74 -8.35 -16.09
C ILE A 54 2.14 -8.64 -16.67
N GLU A 55 2.35 -9.83 -17.24
CA GLU A 55 3.61 -10.17 -17.90
C GLU A 55 3.99 -9.12 -18.96
N GLY A 56 5.22 -8.59 -18.88
CA GLY A 56 5.71 -7.54 -19.77
C GLY A 56 5.32 -6.10 -19.37
N LEU A 57 4.49 -5.90 -18.35
CA LEU A 57 4.24 -4.56 -17.81
C LEU A 57 5.46 -4.08 -17.01
N HIS A 58 6.02 -2.93 -17.41
CA HIS A 58 7.14 -2.29 -16.74
C HIS A 58 6.69 -1.51 -15.49
N ILE A 59 6.18 -2.23 -14.48
CA ILE A 59 5.74 -1.68 -13.19
C ILE A 59 6.65 -2.17 -12.06
N ASP A 60 6.98 -1.28 -11.13
CA ASP A 60 7.74 -1.66 -9.94
C ASP A 60 6.88 -2.53 -9.02
N VAL A 61 7.50 -3.58 -8.45
CA VAL A 61 6.79 -4.57 -7.63
C VAL A 61 7.47 -4.79 -6.29
N VAL A 62 6.66 -4.89 -5.23
CA VAL A 62 7.06 -5.37 -3.91
C VAL A 62 6.44 -6.75 -3.69
N ARG A 63 7.28 -7.73 -3.34
CA ARG A 63 6.90 -9.15 -3.15
C ARG A 63 7.41 -9.67 -1.81
N PRO A 64 6.73 -9.35 -0.69
CA PRO A 64 7.11 -9.94 0.58
C PRO A 64 6.81 -11.43 0.56
N ARG A 65 7.74 -12.21 1.09
CA ARG A 65 7.66 -13.67 1.19
C ARG A 65 7.35 -14.14 2.59
N THR A 66 7.59 -13.30 3.59
CA THR A 66 7.38 -13.63 5.00
C THR A 66 6.38 -12.70 5.66
N TRP A 67 5.69 -13.21 6.69
CA TRP A 67 4.83 -12.38 7.52
C TRP A 67 5.58 -11.23 8.18
N LYS A 68 6.87 -11.44 8.52
CA LYS A 68 7.72 -10.39 9.05
C LYS A 68 7.88 -9.25 8.04
N GLU A 69 8.23 -9.54 6.80
CA GLU A 69 8.34 -8.53 5.74
C GLU A 69 7.02 -7.77 5.53
N CYS A 70 5.87 -8.46 5.53
CA CYS A 70 4.57 -7.79 5.43
C CYS A 70 4.36 -6.76 6.56
N ARG A 71 4.76 -7.09 7.79
CA ARG A 71 4.68 -6.15 8.92
C ARG A 71 5.67 -5.01 8.77
N ASP A 72 6.90 -5.30 8.36
CA ASP A 72 7.94 -4.28 8.18
C ASP A 72 7.51 -3.26 7.11
N PHE A 73 6.89 -3.70 6.01
CA PHE A 73 6.29 -2.80 5.01
C PHE A 73 5.09 -2.02 5.54
N ALA A 74 4.23 -2.63 6.36
CA ALA A 74 3.12 -1.92 6.98
C ALA A 74 3.61 -0.75 7.86
N VAL A 75 4.71 -0.95 8.59
CA VAL A 75 5.39 0.11 9.37
C VAL A 75 6.01 1.16 8.46
N PHE A 76 6.70 0.75 7.39
CA PHE A 76 7.31 1.68 6.44
C PHE A 76 6.27 2.62 5.81
N ILE A 77 5.09 2.09 5.45
CA ILE A 77 4.01 2.86 4.81
C ILE A 77 3.20 3.67 5.83
N GLY A 78 2.85 3.06 6.96
CA GLY A 78 1.93 3.63 7.96
C GLY A 78 2.59 4.38 9.10
N GLY A 79 3.90 4.26 9.25
CA GLY A 79 4.66 4.71 10.42
C GLY A 79 4.66 3.70 11.58
N PRO A 80 5.67 3.76 12.45
CA PRO A 80 5.71 2.94 13.66
C PRO A 80 4.67 3.38 14.67
N ASN A 81 4.29 2.47 15.57
CA ASN A 81 3.50 2.79 16.74
C ASN A 81 4.45 3.16 17.91
N PRO A 82 4.56 4.46 18.27
CA PRO A 82 5.52 4.92 19.28
C PRO A 82 5.19 4.44 20.71
N ALA A 83 4.01 3.85 20.93
CA ALA A 83 3.64 3.27 22.22
C ALA A 83 4.21 1.85 22.44
N LEU A 84 4.79 1.24 21.41
CA LEU A 84 5.37 -0.10 21.49
C LEU A 84 6.85 -0.05 21.84
N ARG A 85 7.33 -1.11 22.51
CA ARG A 85 8.76 -1.28 22.80
C ARG A 85 9.51 -1.73 21.53
N PRO A 86 10.82 -1.42 21.39
CA PRO A 86 11.59 -1.67 20.16
C PRO A 86 11.60 -3.13 19.66
N GLU A 87 11.38 -4.09 20.54
CA GLU A 87 11.34 -5.52 20.22
C GLU A 87 9.97 -6.02 19.74
N GLN A 88 8.93 -5.19 19.81
CA GLN A 88 7.58 -5.58 19.47
C GLN A 88 7.29 -5.37 17.97
N PRO A 89 6.47 -6.22 17.34
CA PRO A 89 5.99 -5.96 15.98
C PRO A 89 5.30 -4.59 15.91
N TYR A 90 5.57 -3.83 14.85
CA TYR A 90 5.05 -2.49 14.59
C TYR A 90 5.62 -1.34 15.44
N SER A 91 6.68 -1.58 16.23
CA SER A 91 7.42 -0.52 16.93
C SER A 91 8.28 0.34 16.03
#